data_AF-A0A533Q771-F1
#
_entry.id   AF-A0A533Q771-F1
#
_cell.length_a   1.000
_cell.length_b   1.000
_cell.length_c   1.000
_cell.angle_alpha   90.00
_cell.angle_beta   90.00
_cell.angle_gamma   90.00
#
_symmetry.space_group_name_H-M   'P 1'
#
loop_
_entity.id
_entity.type
_entity.pdbx_description
1 polymer ?
#
loop_
_entity_poly.entity_id
_entity_poly.type
_entity_poly.pdbx_seq_one_letter_code
_entity_poly.pdbx_strand_id
1 'polypeptide(L)'
;MRVYFSDIFNVKPNIIEKYGAFNISLVNDLPLFVDPFLLFNSKNTEYQKLHQKILKYVAFLRDRSLEKSVNHGLLKSWYCFPEVKQTWLGYSKIGNSGRGPGVEFAKALNDNLSGVFSDFDKQTISQSPHLEKLCLIKDNIGRDNISDFVTNLIKGYLLRYTQAFAQKYIDPARLKSFTVAHVDFNYQTSTWTSVSFQLPAINDDYVLLTPKNLLTKDDTWINKTDLVNQFQDIVSSVSNEQLRSQLNFYFSSNLPKPKKNKDGSDKQPLKRDIISAVGAVIRKYPQFLDYYIKYKEDHGEQAKSVSEERVQEVYNLFVTELSSFIKHLSEKTNFYKKKGDTLAESYERVLFLKNVIENKDGYRLFYVKGEPIKREVDVQIMFRLTWFASPDDVTREANEGRGPVDFKVSRGAFDKTLIEFKLASNTKLAQNLAKQVEIYKKAHDTEKAIKAILFFSADEEAKARKIIADLGLSDEKYIVFIDARRDNKVSASKAL
;
A
#
# COMPACT_ATOMS: atom_id res chain seq x y z
N MET A 1 9.79 22.96 -11.05
CA MET A 1 9.22 21.62 -11.31
C MET A 1 8.05 21.41 -10.37
N ARG A 2 6.98 20.73 -10.81
CA ARG A 2 5.74 20.59 -10.02
C ARG A 2 5.35 19.11 -9.95
N VAL A 3 5.41 18.51 -8.75
CA VAL A 3 5.04 17.09 -8.52
C VAL A 3 3.82 17.01 -7.63
N TYR A 4 3.85 17.75 -6.54
CA TYR A 4 2.86 17.61 -5.49
C TYR A 4 1.72 18.57 -5.71
N PHE A 5 0.62 18.28 -5.03
CA PHE A 5 -0.54 19.16 -4.96
C PHE A 5 -0.14 20.61 -4.63
N SER A 6 0.74 20.82 -3.66
CA SER A 6 1.29 22.15 -3.31
C SER A 6 1.90 22.88 -4.51
N ASP A 7 2.67 22.19 -5.33
CA ASP A 7 3.45 22.80 -6.40
C ASP A 7 2.55 23.14 -7.59
N ILE A 8 1.66 22.21 -7.92
CA ILE A 8 0.71 22.34 -9.02
C ILE A 8 -0.29 23.44 -8.69
N PHE A 9 -0.79 23.44 -7.45
CA PHE A 9 -1.78 24.39 -7.00
C PHE A 9 -1.20 25.71 -6.44
N ASN A 10 0.13 25.88 -6.44
CA ASN A 10 0.82 27.04 -5.88
C ASN A 10 0.37 27.38 -4.45
N VAL A 11 0.20 26.34 -3.62
CA VAL A 11 -0.19 26.45 -2.21
C VAL A 11 1.00 26.08 -1.34
N LYS A 12 1.30 26.88 -0.31
CA LYS A 12 2.40 26.59 0.61
C LYS A 12 2.14 25.25 1.33
N PRO A 13 3.11 24.31 1.40
CA PRO A 13 2.90 23.01 2.06
C PRO A 13 2.39 23.08 3.51
N ASN A 14 2.84 24.08 4.29
CA ASN A 14 2.38 24.32 5.66
C ASN A 14 0.85 24.61 5.75
N ILE A 15 0.24 25.17 4.70
CA ILE A 15 -1.21 25.41 4.67
C ILE A 15 -1.96 24.06 4.56
N ILE A 16 -1.47 23.16 3.71
CA ILE A 16 -2.02 21.81 3.54
C ILE A 16 -1.87 21.02 4.84
N GLU A 17 -0.69 21.10 5.46
CA GLU A 17 -0.39 20.45 6.73
C GLU A 17 -1.28 20.94 7.88
N LYS A 18 -1.43 22.27 8.05
CA LYS A 18 -2.34 22.85 9.06
C LYS A 18 -3.80 22.50 8.82
N TYR A 19 -4.20 22.31 7.57
CA TYR A 19 -5.55 21.82 7.24
C TYR A 19 -5.74 20.33 7.57
N GLY A 20 -4.65 19.61 7.82
CA GLY A 20 -4.65 18.18 8.11
C GLY A 20 -4.66 17.29 6.87
N ALA A 21 -4.45 17.83 5.67
CA ALA A 21 -4.46 17.07 4.42
C ALA A 21 -3.08 16.51 4.08
N PHE A 22 -3.03 15.38 3.38
CA PHE A 22 -1.78 14.84 2.84
C PHE A 22 -1.39 15.57 1.55
N ASN A 23 -0.11 15.97 1.40
CA ASN A 23 0.38 16.61 0.17
C ASN A 23 0.71 15.54 -0.89
N ILE A 24 -0.32 15.11 -1.61
CA ILE A 24 -0.25 14.00 -2.57
C ILE A 24 0.62 14.32 -3.79
N SER A 25 1.19 13.28 -4.39
CA SER A 25 1.87 13.34 -5.70
C SER A 25 0.83 13.26 -6.81
N LEU A 26 0.92 14.14 -7.82
CA LEU A 26 0.06 14.13 -9.01
C LEU A 26 0.80 13.57 -10.24
N VAL A 27 1.76 12.67 -9.99
CA VAL A 27 2.54 11.94 -11.01
C VAL A 27 2.26 10.44 -10.94
N ASN A 28 2.22 9.91 -9.72
CA ASN A 28 1.93 8.52 -9.40
C ASN A 28 1.37 8.43 -7.98
N ASP A 29 0.72 7.32 -7.66
CA ASP A 29 0.18 7.09 -6.33
C ASP A 29 1.28 6.98 -5.27
N LEU A 30 0.91 7.34 -4.05
CA LEU A 30 1.70 7.08 -2.85
C LEU A 30 1.09 5.90 -2.07
N PRO A 31 1.93 5.02 -1.48
CA PRO A 31 1.51 3.73 -0.90
C PRO A 31 0.80 3.88 0.46
N LEU A 32 -0.31 4.60 0.46
CA LEU A 32 -1.15 4.91 1.59
C LEU A 32 -2.57 4.43 1.33
N PHE A 33 -3.30 4.13 2.41
CA PHE A 33 -4.63 3.54 2.37
C PHE A 33 -5.51 4.20 3.42
N VAL A 34 -6.82 4.29 3.16
CA VAL A 34 -7.80 4.70 4.16
C VAL A 34 -8.09 3.52 5.08
N ASP A 35 -7.95 3.72 6.39
CA ASP A 35 -8.26 2.71 7.40
C ASP A 35 -9.60 3.03 8.09
N PRO A 36 -10.65 2.21 7.90
CA PRO A 36 -11.94 2.44 8.56
C PRO A 36 -11.86 2.44 10.09
N PHE A 37 -10.91 1.72 10.70
CA PHE A 37 -10.73 1.73 12.14
C PHE A 37 -10.37 3.12 12.68
N LEU A 38 -9.67 3.94 11.88
CA LEU A 38 -9.34 5.32 12.25
C LEU A 38 -10.56 6.24 12.25
N LEU A 39 -11.63 5.90 11.51
CA LEU A 39 -12.92 6.60 11.61
C LEU A 39 -13.63 6.21 12.91
N PHE A 40 -13.66 4.90 13.22
CA PHE A 40 -14.27 4.36 14.43
C PHE A 40 -13.63 4.94 15.70
N ASN A 41 -12.32 4.83 15.82
CA ASN A 41 -11.56 5.23 17.00
C ASN A 41 -11.34 6.75 17.10
N SER A 42 -11.89 7.54 16.17
CA SER A 42 -11.72 8.99 16.19
C SER A 42 -12.54 9.66 17.28
N LYS A 43 -11.96 10.68 17.91
CA LYS A 43 -12.69 11.65 18.76
C LYS A 43 -13.48 12.68 17.95
N ASN A 44 -13.30 12.71 16.62
CA ASN A 44 -14.04 13.61 15.74
C ASN A 44 -15.44 13.06 15.48
N THR A 45 -16.47 13.82 15.87
CA THR A 45 -17.88 13.44 15.70
C THR A 45 -18.28 13.26 14.24
N GLU A 46 -17.69 14.00 13.30
CA GLU A 46 -17.92 13.80 11.87
C GLU A 46 -17.36 12.46 11.39
N TYR A 47 -16.21 12.03 11.91
CA TYR A 47 -15.61 10.73 11.54
C TYR A 47 -16.43 9.58 12.09
N GLN A 48 -16.95 9.70 13.31
CA GLN A 48 -17.87 8.71 13.86
C GLN A 48 -19.16 8.63 13.05
N LYS A 49 -19.71 9.75 12.58
CA LYS A 49 -20.87 9.74 11.66
C LYS A 49 -20.54 9.06 10.32
N LEU A 50 -19.33 9.27 9.77
CA LEU A 50 -18.89 8.56 8.57
C LEU A 50 -18.79 7.06 8.80
N HIS A 51 -18.23 6.64 9.94
CA HIS A 51 -18.20 5.24 10.34
C HIS A 51 -19.62 4.65 10.40
N GLN A 52 -20.56 5.33 11.08
CA GLN A 52 -21.96 4.89 11.15
C GLN A 52 -22.64 4.82 9.77
N LYS A 53 -22.32 5.73 8.84
CA LYS A 53 -22.80 5.65 7.45
C LYS A 53 -22.27 4.41 6.73
N ILE A 54 -21.00 4.06 6.94
CA ILE A 54 -20.39 2.84 6.39
C ILE A 54 -21.16 1.63 6.91
N LEU A 55 -21.34 1.50 8.24
CA LEU A 55 -22.06 0.37 8.83
C LEU A 55 -23.49 0.28 8.32
N LYS A 56 -24.21 1.40 8.24
CA LYS A 56 -25.57 1.45 7.70
C LYS A 56 -25.64 0.93 6.27
N TYR A 57 -24.64 1.26 5.45
CA TYR A 57 -24.57 0.76 4.08
C TYR A 57 -24.26 -0.74 4.02
N VAL A 58 -23.34 -1.23 4.86
CA VAL A 58 -23.03 -2.67 4.96
C VAL A 58 -24.25 -3.47 5.44
N ALA A 59 -25.00 -2.96 6.42
CA ALA A 59 -26.26 -3.55 6.87
C ALA A 59 -27.28 -3.64 5.73
N PHE A 60 -27.42 -2.57 4.92
CA PHE A 60 -28.24 -2.60 3.72
C PHE A 60 -27.79 -3.70 2.73
N LEU A 61 -26.48 -3.83 2.47
CA LEU A 61 -25.96 -4.91 1.61
C LEU A 61 -26.23 -6.29 2.20
N ARG A 62 -26.17 -6.46 3.52
CA ARG A 62 -26.50 -7.72 4.16
C ARG A 62 -27.96 -8.07 3.96
N ASP A 63 -28.87 -7.13 4.22
CA ASP A 63 -30.30 -7.37 4.11
C ASP A 63 -30.68 -7.78 2.68
N ARG A 64 -30.10 -7.10 1.67
CA ARG A 64 -30.30 -7.47 0.26
C ARG A 64 -29.73 -8.85 -0.09
N SER A 65 -28.60 -9.22 0.50
CA SER A 65 -28.01 -10.55 0.29
C SER A 65 -28.89 -11.67 0.86
N LEU A 66 -29.52 -11.46 2.02
CA LEU A 66 -30.41 -12.42 2.66
C LEU A 66 -31.72 -12.65 1.89
N GLU A 67 -32.21 -11.64 1.17
CA GLU A 67 -33.42 -11.74 0.34
C GLU A 67 -33.24 -12.62 -0.92
N LYS A 68 -32.01 -13.10 -1.21
CA LYS A 68 -31.64 -13.96 -2.37
C LYS A 68 -32.09 -13.44 -3.75
N SER A 69 -32.38 -12.14 -3.85
CA SER A 69 -32.95 -11.48 -5.03
C SER A 69 -31.96 -10.60 -5.79
N VAL A 70 -30.67 -10.60 -5.39
CA VAL A 70 -29.64 -9.76 -6.00
C VAL A 70 -29.26 -10.31 -7.38
N ASN A 71 -29.94 -9.80 -8.42
CA ASN A 71 -29.55 -10.07 -9.79
C ASN A 71 -28.21 -9.38 -10.14
N HIS A 72 -27.65 -9.72 -11.29
CA HIS A 72 -26.35 -9.20 -11.73
C HIS A 72 -26.27 -7.67 -11.86
N GLY A 73 -27.38 -7.00 -12.24
CA GLY A 73 -27.43 -5.54 -12.32
C GLY A 73 -27.37 -4.89 -10.94
N LEU A 74 -28.12 -5.42 -9.98
CA LEU A 74 -28.11 -4.98 -8.59
C LEU A 74 -26.77 -5.27 -7.91
N LEU A 75 -26.16 -6.42 -8.21
CA LEU A 75 -24.81 -6.76 -7.74
C LEU A 75 -23.79 -5.70 -8.20
N LYS A 76 -23.86 -5.27 -9.46
CA LYS A 76 -23.01 -4.19 -9.98
C LYS A 76 -23.32 -2.85 -9.33
N SER A 77 -24.60 -2.52 -9.12
CA SER A 77 -25.02 -1.23 -8.57
C SER A 77 -24.69 -1.06 -7.09
N TRP A 78 -24.72 -2.15 -6.31
CA TRP A 78 -24.60 -2.08 -4.85
C TRP A 78 -23.28 -2.65 -4.31
N TYR A 79 -22.63 -3.58 -5.01
CA TYR A 79 -21.45 -4.27 -4.46
C TYR A 79 -20.16 -4.01 -5.23
N CYS A 80 -20.23 -3.40 -6.42
CA CYS A 80 -19.04 -3.01 -7.18
C CYS A 80 -18.67 -1.56 -6.89
N PHE A 81 -17.41 -1.34 -6.50
CA PHE A 81 -16.91 -0.03 -6.13
C PHE A 81 -15.73 0.30 -7.03
N PRO A 82 -15.88 1.28 -7.95
CA PRO A 82 -14.74 1.73 -8.73
C PRO A 82 -13.72 2.40 -7.81
N GLU A 83 -12.45 2.19 -8.05
CA GLU A 83 -11.38 2.91 -7.35
C GLU A 83 -11.57 4.43 -7.49
N VAL A 84 -11.36 5.15 -6.39
CA VAL A 84 -11.43 6.62 -6.38
C VAL A 84 -10.05 7.18 -6.69
N LYS A 85 -9.62 7.03 -7.94
CA LYS A 85 -8.28 7.43 -8.42
C LYS A 85 -7.90 8.88 -8.10
N GLN A 86 -8.86 9.78 -7.94
CA GLN A 86 -8.58 11.20 -7.67
C GLN A 86 -7.94 11.45 -6.29
N THR A 87 -7.82 10.45 -5.43
CA THR A 87 -7.05 10.54 -4.17
C THR A 87 -5.53 10.42 -4.38
N TRP A 88 -5.08 9.82 -5.49
CA TRP A 88 -3.65 9.54 -5.77
C TRP A 88 -2.96 8.71 -4.68
N LEU A 89 -3.70 7.75 -4.13
CA LEU A 89 -3.26 6.83 -3.08
C LEU A 89 -3.32 5.40 -3.62
N GLY A 90 -2.34 4.57 -3.25
CA GLY A 90 -2.23 3.21 -3.73
C GLY A 90 -0.84 2.90 -4.27
N TYR A 91 -0.76 1.93 -5.18
CA TYR A 91 0.50 1.44 -5.71
C TYR A 91 0.69 1.73 -7.21
N SER A 92 -0.18 2.54 -7.84
CA SER A 92 0.01 2.86 -9.25
C SER A 92 1.30 3.65 -9.45
N LYS A 93 2.19 3.11 -10.28
CA LYS A 93 3.49 3.73 -10.57
C LYS A 93 3.42 4.68 -11.77
N ILE A 94 2.30 4.76 -12.48
CA ILE A 94 2.08 5.70 -13.59
C ILE A 94 0.65 6.21 -13.50
N GLY A 95 0.50 7.52 -13.28
CA GLY A 95 -0.81 8.11 -13.03
C GLY A 95 -1.41 7.56 -11.75
N ASN A 96 -2.73 7.56 -11.68
CA ASN A 96 -3.50 7.17 -10.51
C ASN A 96 -4.52 6.06 -10.81
N SER A 97 -4.35 5.36 -11.93
CA SER A 97 -5.28 4.31 -12.33
C SER A 97 -4.81 2.97 -11.77
N GLY A 98 -5.69 2.30 -11.06
CA GLY A 98 -5.59 0.95 -10.55
C GLY A 98 -6.87 0.16 -10.80
N ARG A 99 -7.14 -0.83 -9.95
CA ARG A 99 -8.32 -1.69 -10.05
C ARG A 99 -9.00 -1.77 -8.69
N GLY A 100 -10.12 -1.08 -8.56
CA GLY A 100 -10.96 -1.18 -7.37
C GLY A 100 -11.70 -2.51 -7.26
N PRO A 101 -12.46 -2.70 -6.17
CA PRO A 101 -13.25 -3.90 -5.92
C PRO A 101 -14.22 -4.25 -7.06
N GLY A 102 -13.83 -5.26 -7.85
CA GLY A 102 -14.57 -5.73 -9.02
C GLY A 102 -15.68 -6.75 -8.69
N VAL A 103 -16.22 -7.38 -9.73
CA VAL A 103 -17.34 -8.34 -9.62
C VAL A 103 -17.02 -9.54 -8.72
N GLU A 104 -15.77 -10.00 -8.69
CA GLU A 104 -15.37 -11.10 -7.81
C GLU A 104 -15.42 -10.71 -6.34
N PHE A 105 -14.92 -9.51 -6.00
CA PHE A 105 -15.09 -8.96 -4.66
C PHE A 105 -16.57 -8.77 -4.33
N ALA A 106 -17.36 -8.26 -5.27
CA ALA A 106 -18.79 -8.04 -5.09
C ALA A 106 -19.55 -9.33 -4.75
N LYS A 107 -19.32 -10.41 -5.51
CA LYS A 107 -19.87 -11.75 -5.22
C LYS A 107 -19.40 -12.24 -3.86
N ALA A 108 -18.10 -12.10 -3.61
CA ALA A 108 -17.51 -12.53 -2.36
C ALA A 108 -18.10 -11.82 -1.13
N LEU A 109 -18.33 -10.51 -1.23
CA LEU A 109 -18.96 -9.71 -0.20
C LEU A 109 -20.42 -10.15 0.00
N ASN A 110 -21.18 -10.27 -1.10
CA ASN A 110 -22.56 -10.71 -1.07
C ASN A 110 -22.71 -12.07 -0.36
N ASP A 111 -21.94 -13.08 -0.77
CA ASP A 111 -22.00 -14.42 -0.19
C ASP A 111 -21.68 -14.42 1.31
N ASN A 112 -20.62 -13.70 1.71
CA ASN A 112 -20.21 -13.60 3.11
C ASN A 112 -21.26 -12.89 3.98
N LEU A 113 -21.90 -11.84 3.47
CA LEU A 113 -22.95 -11.11 4.17
C LEU A 113 -24.20 -11.97 4.41
N SER A 114 -24.57 -12.86 3.48
CA SER A 114 -25.65 -13.83 3.73
C SER A 114 -25.28 -14.99 4.66
N GLY A 115 -23.99 -15.30 4.79
CA GLY A 115 -23.47 -16.42 5.55
C GLY A 115 -22.90 -15.99 6.90
N VAL A 116 -21.57 -15.91 6.97
CA VAL A 116 -20.82 -15.70 8.22
C VAL A 116 -21.11 -14.35 8.89
N PHE A 117 -21.67 -13.40 8.15
CA PHE A 117 -22.00 -12.05 8.60
C PHE A 117 -23.51 -11.77 8.66
N SER A 118 -24.36 -12.79 8.63
CA SER A 118 -25.82 -12.61 8.76
C SER A 118 -26.21 -11.86 10.04
N ASP A 119 -25.37 -11.94 11.08
CA ASP A 119 -25.56 -11.25 12.36
C ASP A 119 -24.57 -10.09 12.56
N PHE A 120 -24.10 -9.46 11.47
CA PHE A 120 -23.13 -8.36 11.51
C PHE A 120 -23.49 -7.25 12.52
N ASP A 121 -24.77 -6.89 12.62
CA ASP A 121 -25.24 -5.80 13.50
C ASP A 121 -25.61 -6.27 14.91
N LYS A 122 -25.53 -7.58 15.19
CA LYS A 122 -25.96 -8.18 16.46
C LYS A 122 -24.78 -8.62 17.34
N GLN A 123 -23.61 -8.04 17.12
CA GLN A 123 -22.41 -8.37 17.89
C GLN A 123 -22.58 -7.97 19.36
N THR A 124 -22.22 -8.87 20.27
CA THR A 124 -22.33 -8.68 21.72
C THR A 124 -20.98 -8.55 22.43
N ILE A 125 -19.87 -8.80 21.72
CA ILE A 125 -18.52 -8.85 22.29
C ILE A 125 -17.75 -7.55 22.03
N SER A 126 -17.73 -7.07 20.79
CA SER A 126 -17.15 -5.78 20.39
C SER A 126 -18.11 -4.62 20.61
N GLN A 127 -17.57 -3.40 20.66
CA GLN A 127 -18.35 -2.17 20.83
C GLN A 127 -19.15 -1.81 19.58
N SER A 128 -18.64 -2.16 18.40
CA SER A 128 -19.26 -1.90 17.11
C SER A 128 -19.02 -3.05 16.12
N PRO A 129 -19.86 -3.22 15.09
CA PRO A 129 -19.49 -3.98 13.90
C PRO A 129 -18.28 -3.36 13.19
N HIS A 130 -17.39 -4.20 12.63
CA HIS A 130 -16.19 -3.82 11.88
C HIS A 130 -16.16 -4.51 10.52
N LEU A 131 -16.08 -3.73 9.43
CA LEU A 131 -16.03 -4.23 8.05
C LEU A 131 -14.79 -5.10 7.80
N GLU A 132 -13.68 -4.76 8.46
CA GLU A 132 -12.37 -5.40 8.36
C GLU A 132 -12.41 -6.90 8.70
N LYS A 133 -13.44 -7.33 9.46
CA LYS A 133 -13.69 -8.75 9.71
C LYS A 133 -13.84 -9.54 8.40
N LEU A 134 -14.29 -8.93 7.30
CA LEU A 134 -14.34 -9.56 5.97
C LEU A 134 -12.94 -9.95 5.45
N CYS A 135 -11.92 -9.12 5.68
CA CYS A 135 -10.52 -9.41 5.34
C CYS A 135 -9.94 -10.58 6.13
N LEU A 136 -10.47 -10.85 7.32
CA LEU A 136 -9.97 -11.92 8.18
C LEU A 136 -10.44 -13.29 7.69
N ILE A 137 -11.61 -13.36 7.06
CA ILE A 137 -12.29 -14.61 6.71
C ILE A 137 -12.03 -15.03 5.27
N LYS A 138 -11.95 -14.10 4.33
CA LYS A 138 -11.80 -14.43 2.91
C LYS A 138 -10.39 -14.15 2.38
N ASP A 139 -9.75 -15.20 1.89
CA ASP A 139 -8.52 -15.07 1.14
C ASP A 139 -8.78 -14.23 -0.14
N ASN A 140 -7.86 -13.32 -0.46
CA ASN A 140 -7.90 -12.34 -1.56
C ASN A 140 -8.73 -11.06 -1.33
N ILE A 141 -9.37 -10.88 -0.17
CA ILE A 141 -9.87 -9.55 0.23
C ILE A 141 -8.80 -8.86 1.09
N GLY A 142 -7.95 -8.08 0.43
CA GLY A 142 -6.89 -7.31 1.08
C GLY A 142 -7.30 -5.88 1.49
N ARG A 143 -6.38 -5.19 2.16
CA ARG A 143 -6.49 -3.78 2.58
C ARG A 143 -6.89 -2.82 1.46
N ASP A 144 -6.43 -3.09 0.23
CA ASP A 144 -6.66 -2.24 -0.94
C ASP A 144 -8.16 -2.18 -1.23
N ASN A 145 -8.81 -3.34 -1.24
CA ASN A 145 -10.25 -3.43 -1.41
C ASN A 145 -11.03 -2.72 -0.30
N ILE A 146 -10.56 -2.81 0.95
CA ILE A 146 -11.20 -2.11 2.08
C ILE A 146 -11.02 -0.61 1.96
N SER A 147 -9.80 -0.16 1.67
CA SER A 147 -9.49 1.25 1.45
C SER A 147 -10.35 1.83 0.35
N ASP A 148 -10.45 1.16 -0.80
CA ASP A 148 -11.29 1.59 -1.92
C ASP A 148 -12.77 1.59 -1.59
N PHE A 149 -13.26 0.54 -0.94
CA PHE A 149 -14.64 0.44 -0.51
C PHE A 149 -14.99 1.57 0.45
N VAL A 150 -14.18 1.79 1.48
CA VAL A 150 -14.36 2.87 2.46
C VAL A 150 -14.25 4.23 1.77
N THR A 151 -13.27 4.42 0.89
CA THR A 151 -13.08 5.67 0.14
C THR A 151 -14.30 6.02 -0.70
N ASN A 152 -14.96 5.03 -1.32
CA ASN A 152 -16.23 5.25 -2.02
C ASN A 152 -17.34 5.68 -1.05
N LEU A 153 -17.47 5.02 0.10
CA LEU A 153 -18.50 5.33 1.08
C LEU A 153 -18.32 6.70 1.76
N ILE A 154 -17.08 7.18 1.87
CA ILE A 154 -16.76 8.52 2.41
C ILE A 154 -16.50 9.56 1.30
N LYS A 155 -16.68 9.21 0.02
CA LYS A 155 -16.34 10.06 -1.13
C LYS A 155 -16.98 11.44 -1.05
N GLY A 156 -18.26 11.50 -0.66
CA GLY A 156 -18.96 12.78 -0.45
C GLY A 156 -18.32 13.67 0.60
N TYR A 157 -17.74 13.10 1.66
CA TYR A 157 -16.96 13.86 2.64
C TYR A 157 -15.65 14.38 2.05
N LEU A 158 -14.88 13.53 1.34
CA LEU A 158 -13.62 13.94 0.70
C LEU A 158 -13.82 15.05 -0.34
N LEU A 159 -14.91 14.99 -1.10
CA LEU A 159 -15.31 16.04 -2.04
C LEU A 159 -15.58 17.37 -1.35
N ARG A 160 -16.36 17.38 -0.26
CA ARG A 160 -16.65 18.59 0.53
C ARG A 160 -15.40 19.13 1.22
N TYR A 161 -14.59 18.25 1.80
CA TYR A 161 -13.32 18.59 2.43
C TYR A 161 -12.38 19.27 1.42
N THR A 162 -12.25 18.69 0.22
CA THR A 162 -11.41 19.26 -0.83
C THR A 162 -11.95 20.57 -1.37
N GLN A 163 -13.26 20.66 -1.64
CA GLN A 163 -13.88 21.90 -2.12
C GLN A 163 -13.67 23.05 -1.12
N ALA A 164 -13.88 22.80 0.18
CA ALA A 164 -13.69 23.81 1.22
C ALA A 164 -12.23 24.32 1.27
N PHE A 165 -11.26 23.43 1.11
CA PHE A 165 -9.86 23.83 0.98
C PHE A 165 -9.61 24.65 -0.29
N ALA A 166 -10.10 24.14 -1.43
CA ALA A 166 -9.83 24.70 -2.74
C ALA A 166 -10.41 26.12 -2.89
N GLN A 167 -11.66 26.33 -2.49
CA GLN A 167 -12.30 27.65 -2.53
C GLN A 167 -11.58 28.71 -1.69
N LYS A 168 -10.86 28.28 -0.65
CA LYS A 168 -10.15 29.18 0.27
C LYS A 168 -8.71 29.48 -0.15
N TYR A 169 -8.01 28.49 -0.71
CA TYR A 169 -6.55 28.55 -0.87
C TYR A 169 -6.08 28.42 -2.32
N ILE A 170 -6.97 28.13 -3.27
CA ILE A 170 -6.63 27.92 -4.67
C ILE A 170 -7.23 29.04 -5.52
N ASP A 171 -6.44 29.51 -6.49
CA ASP A 171 -6.92 30.43 -7.52
C ASP A 171 -8.17 29.87 -8.21
N PRO A 172 -9.30 30.61 -8.23
CA PRO A 172 -10.53 30.21 -8.92
C PRO A 172 -10.33 29.78 -10.37
N ALA A 173 -9.33 30.33 -11.08
CA ALA A 173 -9.02 29.94 -12.46
C ALA A 173 -8.56 28.47 -12.61
N ARG A 174 -8.17 27.82 -11.50
CA ARG A 174 -7.79 26.41 -11.47
C ARG A 174 -8.86 25.50 -10.84
N LEU A 175 -10.04 26.05 -10.57
CA LEU A 175 -11.21 25.31 -10.15
C LEU A 175 -12.12 25.08 -11.34
N LYS A 176 -12.67 23.87 -11.46
CA LYS A 176 -13.71 23.55 -12.43
C LYS A 176 -14.90 22.92 -11.72
N SER A 177 -16.08 23.03 -12.33
CA SER A 177 -17.27 22.34 -11.87
C SER A 177 -17.26 20.90 -12.37
N PHE A 178 -17.47 19.95 -11.47
CA PHE A 178 -17.60 18.53 -11.79
C PHE A 178 -18.88 17.98 -11.18
N THR A 179 -19.71 17.32 -11.99
CA THR A 179 -20.79 16.48 -11.50
C THR A 179 -20.24 15.10 -11.19
N VAL A 180 -20.16 14.78 -9.90
CA VAL A 180 -19.56 13.54 -9.43
C VAL A 180 -20.66 12.55 -9.08
N ALA A 181 -20.57 11.34 -9.63
CA ALA A 181 -21.47 10.23 -9.31
C ALA A 181 -21.03 9.48 -8.04
N HIS A 182 -21.97 8.71 -7.46
CA HIS A 182 -21.75 7.89 -6.27
C HIS A 182 -21.28 8.72 -5.06
N VAL A 183 -22.00 9.81 -4.78
CA VAL A 183 -21.64 10.74 -3.69
C VAL A 183 -22.36 10.39 -2.39
N ASP A 184 -23.66 10.16 -2.46
CA ASP A 184 -24.50 9.74 -1.33
C ASP A 184 -25.47 8.63 -1.80
N PHE A 185 -25.84 7.74 -0.89
CA PHE A 185 -26.78 6.65 -1.19
C PHE A 185 -28.18 7.00 -0.68
N ASN A 186 -29.16 6.97 -1.58
CA ASN A 186 -30.57 7.15 -1.23
C ASN A 186 -31.19 5.79 -0.88
N TYR A 187 -31.47 5.57 0.40
CA TYR A 187 -32.05 4.33 0.91
C TYR A 187 -33.54 4.14 0.57
N GLN A 188 -34.27 5.20 0.22
CA GLN A 188 -35.67 5.09 -0.20
C GLN A 188 -35.78 4.51 -1.61
N THR A 189 -34.93 5.00 -2.52
CA THR A 189 -34.88 4.53 -3.91
C THR A 189 -33.86 3.40 -4.14
N SER A 190 -32.99 3.13 -3.15
CA SER A 190 -31.87 2.20 -3.24
C SER A 190 -30.87 2.53 -4.36
N THR A 191 -30.62 3.83 -4.58
CA THR A 191 -29.77 4.32 -5.67
C THR A 191 -28.71 5.31 -5.19
N TRP A 192 -27.58 5.34 -5.88
CA TRP A 192 -26.55 6.37 -5.72
C TRP A 192 -26.97 7.70 -6.36
N THR A 193 -26.63 8.82 -5.72
CA THR A 193 -26.89 10.17 -6.23
C THR A 193 -25.62 10.84 -6.75
N SER A 194 -25.80 11.78 -7.67
CA SER A 194 -24.73 12.63 -8.19
C SER A 194 -24.86 14.05 -7.64
N VAL A 195 -23.74 14.70 -7.37
CA VAL A 195 -23.69 16.05 -6.81
C VAL A 195 -22.60 16.84 -7.52
N SER A 196 -22.85 18.13 -7.75
CA SER A 196 -21.87 19.03 -8.38
C SER A 196 -20.98 19.71 -7.34
N PHE A 197 -19.67 19.73 -7.62
CA PHE A 197 -18.64 20.34 -6.78
C PHE A 197 -17.76 21.29 -7.60
N GLN A 198 -17.14 22.26 -6.93
CA GLN A 198 -16.08 23.11 -7.46
C GLN A 198 -14.74 22.59 -6.94
N LEU A 199 -13.96 21.94 -7.80
CA LEU A 199 -12.78 21.17 -7.40
C LEU A 199 -11.53 21.62 -8.14
N PRO A 200 -10.33 21.44 -7.53
CA PRO A 200 -9.07 21.66 -8.21
C PRO A 200 -8.93 20.67 -9.37
N ALA A 201 -8.61 21.19 -10.56
CA ALA A 201 -8.58 20.41 -11.79
C ALA A 201 -7.16 20.24 -12.35
N ILE A 202 -6.87 19.06 -12.88
CA ILE A 202 -5.65 18.74 -13.65
C ILE A 202 -5.99 17.78 -14.79
N ASN A 203 -5.51 18.05 -16.00
CA ASN A 203 -5.72 17.17 -17.17
C ASN A 203 -7.18 16.70 -17.35
N ASP A 204 -8.13 17.65 -17.19
CA ASP A 204 -9.59 17.44 -17.29
C ASP A 204 -10.22 16.48 -16.26
N ASP A 205 -9.48 16.08 -15.22
CA ASP A 205 -10.00 15.39 -14.04
C ASP A 205 -9.88 16.29 -12.80
N TYR A 206 -10.60 15.94 -11.74
CA TYR A 206 -10.49 16.60 -10.45
C TYR A 206 -9.46 15.91 -9.54
N VAL A 207 -9.03 16.60 -8.49
CA VAL A 207 -8.13 16.07 -7.48
C VAL A 207 -8.81 16.12 -6.12
N LEU A 208 -8.61 15.09 -5.29
CA LEU A 208 -9.12 15.01 -3.92
C LEU A 208 -7.98 15.09 -2.90
N LEU A 209 -8.19 15.86 -1.85
CA LEU A 209 -7.36 15.83 -0.65
C LEU A 209 -7.95 14.85 0.37
N THR A 210 -7.07 14.09 1.02
CA THR A 210 -7.45 13.15 2.07
C THR A 210 -6.84 13.59 3.41
N PRO A 211 -7.60 13.59 4.52
CA PRO A 211 -7.05 13.86 5.84
C PRO A 211 -5.97 12.84 6.22
N LYS A 212 -4.80 13.32 6.65
CA LYS A 212 -3.65 12.47 7.05
C LYS A 212 -4.01 11.47 8.13
N ASN A 213 -4.87 11.86 9.06
CA ASN A 213 -5.28 11.04 10.21
C ASN A 213 -6.30 9.93 9.86
N LEU A 214 -6.68 9.80 8.60
CA LEU A 214 -7.45 8.66 8.09
C LEU A 214 -6.58 7.67 7.32
N LEU A 215 -5.30 8.00 7.12
CA LEU A 215 -4.39 7.22 6.31
C LEU A 215 -3.55 6.28 7.17
N THR A 216 -3.18 5.17 6.57
CA THR A 216 -2.17 4.24 7.08
C THR A 216 -1.28 3.77 5.94
N LYS A 217 -0.18 3.10 6.29
CA LYS A 217 0.73 2.40 5.38
C LYS A 217 0.78 0.94 5.81
N ASP A 218 1.08 0.06 4.86
CA ASP A 218 1.15 -1.38 5.09
C ASP A 218 -0.23 -1.92 5.45
N ASP A 219 -0.38 -2.71 6.52
CA ASP A 219 -1.68 -3.28 6.88
C ASP A 219 -2.53 -2.31 7.72
N THR A 220 -3.86 -2.39 7.52
CA THR A 220 -4.88 -1.77 8.39
C THR A 220 -4.75 -2.27 9.82
N TRP A 221 -5.26 -1.50 10.79
CA TRP A 221 -5.19 -1.87 12.20
C TRP A 221 -5.71 -3.29 12.44
N ILE A 222 -6.90 -3.59 11.97
CA ILE A 222 -7.46 -4.95 11.98
C ILE A 222 -6.98 -5.67 10.71
N ASN A 223 -6.10 -6.65 10.88
CA ASN A 223 -5.56 -7.46 9.78
C ASN A 223 -5.26 -8.92 10.21
N LYS A 224 -5.07 -9.81 9.22
CA LYS A 224 -4.82 -11.25 9.44
C LYS A 224 -3.42 -11.54 10.01
N THR A 225 -2.43 -10.71 9.69
CA THR A 225 -1.05 -10.88 10.18
C THR A 225 -1.01 -10.75 11.70
N ASP A 226 -1.61 -9.69 12.23
CA ASP A 226 -1.72 -9.42 13.67
C ASP A 226 -2.57 -10.48 14.37
N LEU A 227 -3.70 -10.89 13.78
CA LEU A 227 -4.55 -11.97 14.31
C LEU A 227 -3.76 -13.24 14.60
N VAL A 228 -2.81 -13.60 13.72
CA VAL A 228 -1.95 -14.78 13.88
C VAL A 228 -0.82 -14.52 14.87
N ASN A 229 -0.12 -13.39 14.72
CA ASN A 229 1.06 -13.08 15.54
C ASN A 229 0.69 -12.84 17.02
N GLN A 230 -0.49 -12.29 17.27
CA GLN A 230 -0.98 -11.92 18.60
C GLN A 230 -1.97 -12.95 19.17
N PHE A 231 -2.04 -14.15 18.58
CA PHE A 231 -3.01 -15.18 18.97
C PHE A 231 -3.07 -15.41 20.49
N GLN A 232 -1.91 -15.55 21.13
CA GLN A 232 -1.82 -15.82 22.57
C GLN A 232 -2.28 -14.62 23.43
N ASP A 233 -1.98 -13.39 23.01
CA ASP A 233 -2.41 -12.17 23.70
C ASP A 233 -3.93 -12.02 23.60
N ILE A 234 -4.50 -12.29 22.43
CA ILE A 234 -5.94 -12.26 22.19
C ILE A 234 -6.63 -13.31 23.09
N VAL A 235 -6.15 -14.55 23.09
CA VAL A 235 -6.70 -15.62 23.94
C VAL A 235 -6.61 -15.25 25.42
N SER A 236 -5.52 -14.62 25.85
CA SER A 236 -5.34 -14.17 27.24
C SER A 236 -6.31 -13.06 27.64
N SER A 237 -6.77 -12.25 26.68
CA SER A 237 -7.77 -11.19 26.89
C SER A 237 -9.21 -11.72 27.04
N VAL A 238 -9.46 -12.99 26.72
CA VAL A 238 -10.79 -13.62 26.84
C VAL A 238 -11.12 -13.84 28.32
N SER A 239 -12.15 -13.17 28.82
CA SER A 239 -12.58 -13.27 30.23
C SER A 239 -13.10 -14.65 30.64
N ASN A 240 -13.67 -15.41 29.69
CA ASN A 240 -14.15 -16.77 29.95
C ASN A 240 -12.99 -17.76 30.00
N GLU A 241 -12.66 -18.25 31.20
CA GLU A 241 -11.55 -19.18 31.44
C GLU A 241 -11.71 -20.51 30.68
N GLN A 242 -12.92 -21.06 30.64
CA GLN A 242 -13.18 -22.32 29.94
C GLN A 242 -12.94 -22.16 28.44
N LEU A 243 -13.45 -21.09 27.85
CA LEU A 243 -13.25 -20.77 26.43
C LEU A 243 -11.76 -20.56 26.14
N ARG A 244 -11.06 -19.79 26.98
CA ARG A 244 -9.61 -19.57 26.86
C ARG A 244 -8.83 -20.89 26.85
N SER A 245 -9.15 -21.80 27.77
CA SER A 245 -8.56 -23.14 27.83
C SER A 245 -8.87 -23.97 26.58
N GLN A 246 -10.11 -23.91 26.08
CA GLN A 246 -10.52 -24.61 24.85
C GLN A 246 -9.79 -24.09 23.60
N LEU A 247 -9.64 -22.77 23.47
CA LEU A 247 -8.91 -22.13 22.37
C LEU A 247 -7.44 -22.57 22.39
N ASN A 248 -6.79 -22.50 23.55
CA ASN A 248 -5.39 -22.91 23.73
C ASN A 248 -5.17 -24.41 23.45
N PHE A 249 -6.06 -25.25 23.98
CA PHE A 249 -5.99 -26.69 23.74
C PHE A 249 -6.14 -27.01 22.26
N TYR A 250 -7.13 -26.43 21.59
CA TYR A 250 -7.39 -26.70 20.18
C TYR A 250 -6.27 -26.16 19.28
N PHE A 251 -5.76 -24.95 19.56
CA PHE A 251 -4.58 -24.42 18.89
C PHE A 251 -3.39 -25.39 19.01
N SER A 252 -3.04 -25.78 20.24
CA SER A 252 -1.89 -26.65 20.51
C SER A 252 -2.06 -28.03 19.87
N SER A 253 -3.28 -28.57 19.84
CA SER A 253 -3.58 -29.87 19.22
C SER A 253 -3.46 -29.87 17.70
N ASN A 254 -3.53 -28.69 17.07
CA ASN A 254 -3.37 -28.52 15.62
C ASN A 254 -1.94 -28.12 15.22
N LEU A 255 -1.03 -27.96 16.18
CA LEU A 255 0.38 -27.78 15.89
C LEU A 255 1.05 -29.13 15.62
N PRO A 256 2.10 -29.15 14.77
CA PRO A 256 2.89 -30.35 14.57
C PRO A 256 3.55 -30.78 15.89
N LYS A 257 3.73 -32.09 16.06
CA LYS A 257 4.45 -32.62 17.23
C LYS A 257 5.82 -31.95 17.37
N PRO A 258 6.25 -31.58 18.59
CA PRO A 258 7.53 -30.94 18.81
C PRO A 258 8.65 -31.79 18.21
N LYS A 259 9.46 -31.19 17.33
CA LYS A 259 10.70 -31.80 16.86
C LYS A 259 11.82 -31.30 17.73
N LYS A 260 12.83 -32.12 17.99
CA LYS A 260 14.02 -31.70 18.74
C LYS A 260 15.04 -31.02 17.84
N ASN A 261 15.65 -29.94 18.32
CA ASN A 261 16.86 -29.37 17.76
C ASN A 261 18.07 -30.26 18.07
N LYS A 262 19.22 -29.98 17.45
CA LYS A 262 20.48 -30.74 17.69
C LYS A 262 20.96 -30.68 19.14
N ASP A 263 20.55 -29.66 19.88
CA ASP A 263 20.86 -29.43 21.29
C ASP A 263 19.83 -30.04 22.27
N GLY A 264 18.80 -30.74 21.77
CA GLY A 264 17.75 -31.34 22.59
C GLY A 264 16.62 -30.39 23.01
N SER A 265 16.65 -29.12 22.59
CA SER A 265 15.55 -28.18 22.78
C SER A 265 14.39 -28.45 21.81
N ASP A 266 13.17 -28.03 22.16
CA ASP A 266 12.04 -28.13 21.24
C ASP A 266 12.17 -27.08 20.13
N LYS A 267 12.09 -27.55 18.90
CA LYS A 267 12.04 -26.71 17.71
C LYS A 267 10.71 -25.98 17.68
N GLN A 268 10.78 -24.65 17.64
CA GLN A 268 9.60 -23.80 17.49
C GLN A 268 8.82 -24.15 16.22
N PRO A 269 7.48 -24.14 16.26
CA PRO A 269 6.64 -24.32 15.08
C PRO A 269 7.00 -23.31 14.00
N LEU A 270 6.91 -23.72 12.72
CA LEU A 270 7.12 -22.78 11.63
C LEU A 270 5.91 -21.83 11.53
N LYS A 271 6.12 -20.62 11.00
CA LYS A 271 5.05 -19.63 10.81
C LYS A 271 3.84 -20.20 10.05
N ARG A 272 4.07 -21.06 9.05
CA ARG A 272 3.00 -21.74 8.29
C ARG A 272 2.16 -22.69 9.17
N ASP A 273 2.79 -23.33 10.15
CA ASP A 273 2.14 -24.26 11.06
C ASP A 273 1.26 -23.48 12.04
N ILE A 274 1.75 -22.34 12.54
CA ILE A 274 1.00 -21.40 13.37
C ILE A 274 -0.22 -20.86 12.60
N ILE A 275 -0.04 -20.39 11.35
CA ILE A 275 -1.14 -19.92 10.50
C ILE A 275 -2.22 -20.99 10.33
N SER A 276 -1.81 -22.24 10.08
CA SER A 276 -2.74 -23.36 9.93
C SER A 276 -3.51 -23.64 11.22
N ALA A 277 -2.83 -23.64 12.38
CA ALA A 277 -3.45 -23.87 13.68
C ALA A 277 -4.44 -22.76 14.06
N VAL A 278 -4.08 -21.48 13.87
CA VAL A 278 -5.01 -20.35 14.07
C VAL A 278 -6.20 -20.46 13.12
N GLY A 279 -5.98 -20.81 11.86
CA GLY A 279 -7.06 -21.06 10.90
C GLY A 279 -8.01 -22.17 11.34
N ALA A 280 -7.50 -23.23 11.98
CA ALA A 280 -8.33 -24.28 12.57
C ALA A 280 -9.17 -23.73 13.73
N VAL A 281 -8.57 -22.94 14.63
CA VAL A 281 -9.29 -22.30 15.75
C VAL A 281 -10.43 -21.43 15.22
N ILE A 282 -10.21 -20.60 14.21
CA ILE A 282 -11.26 -19.73 13.63
C ILE A 282 -12.40 -20.57 13.07
N ARG A 283 -12.11 -21.67 12.36
CA ARG A 283 -13.16 -22.56 11.82
C ARG A 283 -14.00 -23.20 12.91
N LYS A 284 -13.38 -23.63 14.02
CA LYS A 284 -14.08 -24.29 15.12
C LYS A 284 -14.76 -23.31 16.09
N TYR A 285 -14.16 -22.14 16.29
CA TYR A 285 -14.61 -21.10 17.21
C TYR A 285 -14.69 -19.74 16.49
N PRO A 286 -15.67 -19.51 15.59
CA PRO A 286 -15.76 -18.26 14.82
C PRO A 286 -15.85 -17.00 15.70
N GLN A 287 -16.43 -17.13 16.91
CA GLN A 287 -16.49 -16.06 17.91
C GLN A 287 -15.11 -15.54 18.35
N PHE A 288 -14.03 -16.29 18.11
CA PHE A 288 -12.66 -15.82 18.34
C PHE A 288 -12.35 -14.53 17.55
N LEU A 289 -12.93 -14.35 16.36
CA LEU A 289 -12.76 -13.13 15.57
C LEU A 289 -13.35 -11.91 16.28
N ASP A 290 -14.45 -12.07 17.02
CA ASP A 290 -15.07 -10.98 17.76
C ASP A 290 -14.23 -10.60 18.99
N TYR A 291 -13.58 -11.58 19.63
CA TYR A 291 -12.58 -11.30 20.67
C TYR A 291 -11.34 -10.60 20.13
N TYR A 292 -10.88 -10.95 18.92
CA TYR A 292 -9.79 -10.22 18.28
C TYR A 292 -10.18 -8.76 17.98
N ILE A 293 -11.38 -8.53 17.45
CA ILE A 293 -11.89 -7.18 17.19
C ILE A 293 -11.96 -6.39 18.49
N LYS A 294 -12.54 -6.97 19.56
CA LYS A 294 -12.56 -6.35 20.89
C LYS A 294 -11.15 -6.02 21.37
N TYR A 295 -10.20 -6.95 21.25
CA TYR A 295 -8.81 -6.71 21.60
C TYR A 295 -8.23 -5.52 20.83
N LYS A 296 -8.55 -5.37 19.54
CA LYS A 296 -8.11 -4.24 18.73
C LYS A 296 -8.79 -2.92 19.09
N GLU A 297 -10.06 -2.93 19.47
CA GLU A 297 -10.78 -1.77 20.03
C GLU A 297 -10.14 -1.31 21.34
N ASP A 298 -9.89 -2.23 22.28
CA ASP A 298 -9.30 -1.94 23.58
C ASP A 298 -7.89 -1.34 23.46
N HIS A 299 -7.19 -1.61 22.34
CA HIS A 299 -5.87 -1.06 22.03
C HIS A 299 -5.92 0.05 20.95
N GLY A 300 -7.09 0.64 20.69
CA GLY A 300 -7.31 1.55 19.56
C GLY A 300 -6.44 2.81 19.54
N GLU A 301 -6.05 3.36 20.71
CA GLU A 301 -5.13 4.50 20.77
C GLU A 301 -3.75 4.20 20.14
N GLN A 302 -3.31 2.94 20.15
CA GLN A 302 -2.10 2.50 19.45
C GLN A 302 -2.28 2.53 17.92
N ALA A 303 -3.50 2.31 17.42
CA ALA A 303 -3.77 2.36 15.98
C ALA A 303 -3.46 3.74 15.41
N LYS A 304 -3.85 4.79 16.14
CA LYS A 304 -3.61 6.17 15.75
C LYS A 304 -2.12 6.48 15.73
N SER A 305 -1.39 6.20 16.81
CA SER A 305 0.04 6.52 16.89
C SER A 305 0.86 5.77 15.84
N VAL A 306 0.59 4.48 15.63
CA VAL A 306 1.27 3.66 14.61
C VAL A 306 0.96 4.16 13.21
N SER A 307 -0.29 4.52 12.91
CA SER A 307 -0.68 5.02 11.59
C SER A 307 -0.06 6.39 11.32
N GLU A 308 -0.08 7.29 12.31
CA GLU A 308 0.56 8.61 12.22
C GLU A 308 2.08 8.50 11.98
N GLU A 309 2.78 7.64 12.71
CA GLU A 309 4.20 7.38 12.52
C GLU A 309 4.49 6.89 11.09
N ARG A 310 3.76 5.87 10.63
CA ARG A 310 3.91 5.30 9.28
C ARG A 310 3.62 6.31 8.17
N VAL A 311 2.57 7.10 8.32
CA VAL A 311 2.21 8.16 7.36
C VAL A 311 3.28 9.25 7.35
N GLN A 312 3.84 9.60 8.51
CA GLN A 312 4.91 10.59 8.62
C GLN A 312 6.21 10.10 7.97
N GLU A 313 6.55 8.82 8.08
CA GLU A 313 7.67 8.21 7.36
C GLU A 313 7.49 8.34 5.83
N VAL A 314 6.29 8.00 5.32
CA VAL A 314 5.96 8.17 3.90
C VAL A 314 6.06 9.64 3.50
N TYR A 315 5.52 10.55 4.29
CA TYR A 315 5.60 11.99 4.02
C TYR A 315 7.04 12.50 3.97
N ASN A 316 7.84 12.18 4.98
CA ASN A 316 9.23 12.62 5.05
C ASN A 316 10.02 12.15 3.83
N LEU A 317 9.90 10.89 3.44
CA LEU A 317 10.69 10.43 2.30
C LEU A 317 10.08 10.83 0.96
N PHE A 318 8.81 10.50 0.73
CA PHE A 318 8.20 10.67 -0.59
C PHE A 318 7.80 12.10 -0.89
N VAL A 319 7.67 12.98 0.12
CA VAL A 319 7.34 14.39 -0.09
C VAL A 319 8.56 15.24 0.22
N THR A 320 9.10 15.21 1.45
CA THR A 320 10.16 16.15 1.86
C THR A 320 11.49 15.87 1.15
N GLU A 321 12.04 14.66 1.29
CA GLU A 321 13.36 14.32 0.74
C GLU A 321 13.37 14.32 -0.78
N LEU A 322 12.32 13.77 -1.41
CA LEU A 322 12.19 13.81 -2.87
C LEU A 322 12.00 15.24 -3.39
N SER A 323 11.19 16.10 -2.74
CA SER A 323 11.09 17.51 -3.15
C SER A 323 12.44 18.23 -3.07
N SER A 324 13.15 18.03 -1.96
CA SER A 324 14.48 18.61 -1.75
C SER A 324 15.47 18.17 -2.84
N PHE A 325 15.44 16.89 -3.17
CA PHE A 325 16.24 16.33 -4.25
C PHE A 325 15.91 16.93 -5.61
N ILE A 326 14.63 16.93 -5.98
CA ILE A 326 14.14 17.48 -7.24
C ILE A 326 14.60 18.91 -7.41
N LYS A 327 14.42 19.72 -6.36
CA LYS A 327 14.89 21.10 -6.32
C LYS A 327 16.39 21.17 -6.56
N HIS A 328 17.18 20.43 -5.78
CA HIS A 328 18.63 20.41 -5.89
C HIS A 328 19.12 20.03 -7.30
N LEU A 329 18.57 18.98 -7.90
CA LEU A 329 18.91 18.61 -9.26
C LEU A 329 18.53 19.69 -10.26
N SER A 330 17.30 20.20 -10.18
CA SER A 330 16.81 21.19 -11.14
C SER A 330 17.60 22.49 -11.11
N GLU A 331 18.12 22.87 -9.94
CA GLU A 331 18.85 24.12 -9.72
C GLU A 331 20.36 23.97 -9.93
N LYS A 332 20.96 22.86 -9.47
CA LYS A 332 22.42 22.69 -9.43
C LYS A 332 23.00 21.85 -10.55
N THR A 333 22.17 21.20 -11.34
CA THR A 333 22.63 20.29 -12.38
C THR A 333 21.84 20.48 -13.67
N ASN A 334 22.43 20.07 -14.78
CA ASN A 334 21.70 19.93 -16.04
C ASN A 334 20.91 18.61 -16.10
N PHE A 335 20.63 17.95 -14.98
CA PHE A 335 20.08 16.59 -14.94
C PHE A 335 18.76 16.42 -15.70
N TYR A 336 17.89 17.43 -15.66
CA TYR A 336 16.64 17.45 -16.43
C TYR A 336 16.74 18.21 -17.77
N LYS A 337 17.93 18.74 -18.08
CA LYS A 337 18.24 19.52 -19.30
C LYS A 337 19.20 18.80 -20.24
N LYS A 338 19.86 17.72 -19.78
CA LYS A 338 20.76 16.88 -20.57
C LYS A 338 19.95 16.19 -21.68
N LYS A 339 20.51 16.18 -22.89
CA LYS A 339 20.05 15.41 -24.04
C LYS A 339 21.05 14.26 -24.28
N GLY A 340 21.34 13.45 -23.26
CA GLY A 340 22.33 12.37 -23.32
C GLY A 340 21.68 11.00 -23.45
N ASP A 341 22.41 9.95 -23.82
CA ASP A 341 21.89 8.56 -23.90
C ASP A 341 21.00 8.15 -22.70
N THR A 342 19.80 7.58 -22.95
CA THR A 342 18.88 7.12 -21.90
C THR A 342 19.52 6.16 -20.89
N LEU A 343 20.59 5.44 -21.26
CA LEU A 343 21.32 4.54 -20.35
C LEU A 343 22.09 5.29 -19.27
N ALA A 344 22.87 6.30 -19.68
CA ALA A 344 23.66 7.09 -18.73
C ALA A 344 22.73 7.84 -17.77
N GLU A 345 21.66 8.41 -18.31
CA GLU A 345 20.62 9.09 -17.55
C GLU A 345 19.88 8.18 -16.57
N SER A 346 19.57 6.96 -16.98
CA SER A 346 18.95 5.95 -16.11
C SER A 346 19.90 5.49 -15.01
N TYR A 347 21.17 5.34 -15.34
CA TYR A 347 22.20 4.93 -14.38
C TYR A 347 22.45 6.00 -13.32
N GLU A 348 22.55 7.28 -13.70
CA GLU A 348 22.65 8.40 -12.75
C GLU A 348 21.45 8.42 -11.78
N ARG A 349 20.23 8.12 -12.25
CA ARG A 349 19.01 8.04 -11.42
C ARG A 349 19.00 6.84 -10.48
N VAL A 350 19.48 5.67 -10.91
CA VAL A 350 19.63 4.49 -10.05
C VAL A 350 20.69 4.73 -8.96
N LEU A 351 21.83 5.35 -9.30
CA LEU A 351 22.85 5.72 -8.32
C LEU A 351 22.36 6.77 -7.31
N PHE A 352 21.52 7.71 -7.74
CA PHE A 352 20.86 8.61 -6.82
C PHE A 352 19.95 7.85 -5.85
N LEU A 353 19.09 6.96 -6.36
CA LEU A 353 18.20 6.17 -5.53
C LEU A 353 19.00 5.34 -4.50
N LYS A 354 20.10 4.74 -4.92
CA LYS A 354 21.07 4.07 -4.04
C LYS A 354 21.52 4.99 -2.91
N ASN A 355 21.96 6.22 -3.23
CA ASN A 355 22.40 7.18 -2.22
C ASN A 355 21.28 7.60 -1.23
N VAL A 356 20.04 7.76 -1.70
CA VAL A 356 18.91 8.06 -0.80
C VAL A 356 18.69 6.93 0.20
N ILE A 357 18.66 5.70 -0.30
CA ILE A 357 18.43 4.51 0.51
C ILE A 357 19.57 4.34 1.51
N GLU A 358 20.81 4.45 1.05
CA GLU A 358 22.00 4.13 1.85
C GLU A 358 22.40 5.22 2.83
N ASN A 359 22.28 6.49 2.45
CA ASN A 359 22.93 7.61 3.13
C ASN A 359 21.97 8.72 3.56
N LYS A 360 20.68 8.66 3.19
CA LYS A 360 19.67 9.66 3.55
C LYS A 360 18.46 9.05 4.24
N ASP A 361 18.70 8.02 5.05
CA ASP A 361 17.67 7.32 5.81
C ASP A 361 16.54 6.68 4.96
N GLY A 362 16.69 6.61 3.64
CA GLY A 362 15.68 6.02 2.76
C GLY A 362 15.45 4.53 3.03
N TYR A 363 16.45 3.83 3.60
CA TYR A 363 16.30 2.44 4.04
C TYR A 363 15.15 2.27 5.05
N ARG A 364 14.84 3.29 5.86
CA ARG A 364 13.80 3.20 6.91
C ARG A 364 12.41 2.87 6.37
N LEU A 365 12.10 3.25 5.13
CA LEU A 365 10.81 2.89 4.50
C LEU A 365 10.54 1.40 4.47
N PHE A 366 11.60 0.62 4.35
CA PHE A 366 11.54 -0.81 4.24
C PHE A 366 11.57 -1.45 5.62
N TYR A 367 11.31 -0.72 6.71
CA TYR A 367 11.25 -1.29 8.06
C TYR A 367 9.98 -0.84 8.77
N VAL A 368 9.37 -1.75 9.52
CA VAL A 368 8.30 -1.43 10.48
C VAL A 368 8.61 -2.12 11.79
N LYS A 369 8.63 -1.35 12.89
CA LYS A 369 9.03 -1.85 14.22
C LYS A 369 10.39 -2.57 14.21
N GLY A 370 11.28 -2.15 13.31
CA GLY A 370 12.62 -2.70 13.16
C GLY A 370 12.74 -3.95 12.30
N GLU A 371 11.64 -4.48 11.77
CA GLU A 371 11.62 -5.62 10.86
C GLU A 371 11.53 -5.18 9.39
N PRO A 372 12.31 -5.77 8.47
CA PRO A 372 12.32 -5.35 7.08
C PRO A 372 11.05 -5.76 6.32
N ILE A 373 10.31 -4.77 5.82
CA ILE A 373 9.27 -4.90 4.79
C ILE A 373 9.94 -4.93 3.42
N LYS A 374 10.24 -6.14 2.94
CA LYS A 374 10.94 -6.40 1.67
C LYS A 374 10.02 -6.18 0.46
N ARG A 375 9.77 -4.93 0.09
CA ARG A 375 8.88 -4.56 -1.02
C ARG A 375 9.59 -3.82 -2.15
N GLU A 376 9.71 -4.50 -3.29
CA GLU A 376 10.23 -3.89 -4.52
C GLU A 376 9.36 -2.71 -4.99
N VAL A 377 8.04 -2.73 -4.71
CA VAL A 377 7.11 -1.69 -5.17
C VAL A 377 7.47 -0.30 -4.64
N ASP A 378 7.92 -0.19 -3.39
CA ASP A 378 8.26 1.11 -2.79
C ASP A 378 9.49 1.73 -3.48
N VAL A 379 10.47 0.90 -3.84
CA VAL A 379 11.66 1.30 -4.61
C VAL A 379 11.26 1.81 -5.99
N GLN A 380 10.33 1.10 -6.64
CA GLN A 380 9.86 1.43 -7.97
C GLN A 380 9.08 2.74 -7.97
N ILE A 381 8.25 3.00 -6.93
CA ILE A 381 7.57 4.28 -6.72
C ILE A 381 8.60 5.41 -6.57
N MET A 382 9.62 5.22 -5.72
CA MET A 382 10.69 6.22 -5.55
C MET A 382 11.42 6.49 -6.86
N PHE A 383 11.78 5.44 -7.61
CA PHE A 383 12.47 5.57 -8.88
C PHE A 383 11.62 6.37 -9.88
N ARG A 384 10.33 6.05 -10.01
CA ARG A 384 9.41 6.79 -10.89
C ARG A 384 9.40 8.29 -10.60
N LEU A 385 9.34 8.66 -9.32
CA LEU A 385 9.34 10.05 -8.87
C LEU A 385 10.64 10.78 -9.19
N THR A 386 11.73 10.10 -9.57
CA THR A 386 12.94 10.77 -10.09
C THR A 386 12.83 11.18 -11.57
N TRP A 387 11.87 10.60 -12.30
CA TRP A 387 11.72 10.76 -13.76
C TRP A 387 10.62 11.74 -14.19
N PHE A 388 9.80 12.25 -13.28
CA PHE A 388 8.60 13.03 -13.63
C PHE A 388 8.87 14.33 -14.43
N ALA A 389 10.10 14.84 -14.42
CA ALA A 389 10.51 16.03 -15.17
C ALA A 389 11.50 15.72 -16.30
N SER A 390 11.67 14.44 -16.67
CA SER A 390 12.41 14.06 -17.87
C SER A 390 11.54 14.24 -19.12
N PRO A 391 12.10 14.65 -20.27
CA PRO A 391 11.41 14.58 -21.56
C PRO A 391 11.25 13.14 -22.08
N ASP A 392 11.88 12.15 -21.44
CA ASP A 392 11.85 10.75 -21.88
C ASP A 392 10.52 10.07 -21.57
N ASP A 393 10.09 9.19 -22.47
CA ASP A 393 8.93 8.33 -22.24
C ASP A 393 9.33 7.15 -21.36
N VAL A 394 8.70 7.05 -20.19
CA VAL A 394 8.97 6.02 -19.17
C VAL A 394 7.76 5.10 -19.10
N THR A 395 7.84 3.95 -19.76
CA THR A 395 6.82 2.90 -19.74
C THR A 395 7.12 1.86 -18.66
N ARG A 396 6.09 1.37 -17.96
CA ARG A 396 6.18 0.32 -16.92
C ARG A 396 5.67 -1.01 -17.47
N GLU A 397 6.22 -2.12 -16.99
CA GLU A 397 5.75 -3.47 -17.36
C GLU A 397 5.74 -3.67 -18.88
N ALA A 398 6.69 -3.03 -19.58
CA ALA A 398 6.82 -3.14 -21.02
C ALA A 398 7.02 -4.62 -21.37
N ASN A 399 6.11 -5.17 -22.16
CA ASN A 399 6.13 -6.57 -22.58
C ASN A 399 6.29 -6.60 -24.11
N GLU A 400 7.53 -6.56 -24.59
CA GLU A 400 7.87 -6.69 -26.02
C GLU A 400 8.16 -8.16 -26.40
N GLY A 401 7.42 -9.11 -25.80
CA GLY A 401 7.48 -10.54 -26.15
C GLY A 401 8.54 -11.38 -25.42
N ARG A 402 9.33 -10.78 -24.50
CA ARG A 402 10.41 -11.46 -23.74
C ARG A 402 10.21 -11.45 -22.21
N GLY A 403 9.01 -11.09 -21.76
CA GLY A 403 8.63 -10.99 -20.36
C GLY A 403 8.58 -9.53 -19.86
N PRO A 404 7.86 -9.26 -18.76
CA PRO A 404 7.69 -7.90 -18.24
C PRO A 404 8.98 -7.39 -17.58
N VAL A 405 9.37 -6.16 -17.91
CA VAL A 405 10.45 -5.40 -17.24
C VAL A 405 9.85 -4.28 -16.39
N ASP A 406 10.45 -3.94 -15.26
CA ASP A 406 9.91 -2.93 -14.34
C ASP A 406 9.76 -1.56 -15.01
N PHE A 407 10.82 -1.09 -15.69
CA PHE A 407 10.79 0.16 -16.45
C PHE A 407 11.48 0.03 -17.80
N LYS A 408 10.92 0.71 -18.81
CA LYS A 408 11.54 1.02 -20.09
C LYS A 408 11.56 2.53 -20.24
N VAL A 409 12.74 3.11 -20.36
CA VAL A 409 12.96 4.52 -20.67
C VAL A 409 13.28 4.61 -22.14
N SER A 410 12.60 5.47 -22.88
CA SER A 410 12.85 5.62 -24.32
C SER A 410 12.85 7.06 -24.79
N ARG A 411 13.73 7.33 -25.76
CA ARG A 411 13.79 8.58 -26.50
C ARG A 411 13.78 8.27 -28.00
N GLY A 412 12.56 8.25 -28.55
CA GLY A 412 12.34 7.77 -29.92
C GLY A 412 12.50 6.25 -30.05
N ALA A 413 12.47 5.75 -31.28
CA ALA A 413 12.45 4.31 -31.54
C ALA A 413 13.80 3.60 -31.26
N PHE A 414 14.91 4.34 -31.30
CA PHE A 414 16.26 3.77 -31.33
C PHE A 414 17.03 3.91 -30.00
N ASP A 415 16.62 4.80 -29.09
CA ASP A 415 17.23 4.92 -27.77
C ASP A 415 16.28 4.39 -26.70
N LYS A 416 16.58 3.18 -26.19
CA LYS A 416 15.76 2.48 -25.20
C LYS A 416 16.66 1.91 -24.11
N THR A 417 16.28 2.09 -22.85
CA THR A 417 16.93 1.49 -21.70
C THR A 417 15.94 0.75 -20.81
N LEU A 418 16.28 -0.47 -20.45
CA LEU A 418 15.51 -1.32 -19.55
C LEU A 418 16.08 -1.23 -18.13
N ILE A 419 15.22 -1.02 -17.12
CA ILE A 419 15.63 -1.05 -15.71
C ILE A 419 14.81 -2.10 -14.97
N GLU A 420 15.49 -2.94 -14.21
CA GLU A 420 14.88 -3.98 -13.39
C GLU A 420 15.39 -3.92 -11.95
N PHE A 421 14.46 -3.92 -10.99
CA PHE A 421 14.74 -3.99 -9.57
C PHE A 421 14.54 -5.42 -9.07
N LYS A 422 15.43 -5.88 -8.18
CA LYS A 422 15.36 -7.20 -7.57
C LYS A 422 15.72 -7.16 -6.10
N LEU A 423 15.06 -7.99 -5.30
CA LEU A 423 15.53 -8.34 -3.96
C LEU A 423 16.57 -9.47 -4.00
N ALA A 424 17.65 -9.30 -3.25
CA ALA A 424 18.64 -10.34 -2.98
C ALA A 424 18.02 -11.59 -2.32
N SER A 425 16.94 -11.41 -1.57
CA SER A 425 16.18 -12.49 -0.95
C SER A 425 15.36 -13.33 -1.95
N ASN A 426 15.20 -12.88 -3.19
CA ASN A 426 14.41 -13.59 -4.20
C ASN A 426 15.05 -14.96 -4.50
N THR A 427 14.30 -16.04 -4.25
CA THR A 427 14.78 -17.42 -4.45
C THR A 427 15.09 -17.75 -5.90
N LYS A 428 14.49 -17.00 -6.85
CA LYS A 428 14.70 -17.15 -8.29
C LYS A 428 15.75 -16.20 -8.87
N LEU A 429 16.45 -15.41 -8.04
CA LEU A 429 17.42 -14.41 -8.50
C LEU A 429 18.46 -15.00 -9.46
N ALA A 430 19.09 -16.13 -9.09
CA ALA A 430 20.09 -16.79 -9.92
C ALA A 430 19.54 -17.23 -11.28
N GLN A 431 18.35 -17.85 -11.29
CA GLN A 431 17.70 -18.29 -12.52
C GLN A 431 17.32 -17.11 -13.42
N ASN A 432 16.81 -16.02 -12.84
CA ASN A 432 16.42 -14.82 -13.57
C ASN A 432 17.64 -14.16 -14.23
N LEU A 433 18.74 -14.03 -13.49
CA LEU A 433 19.99 -13.46 -13.99
C LEU A 433 20.62 -14.34 -15.07
N ALA A 434 20.66 -15.66 -14.88
CA ALA A 434 21.22 -16.61 -15.84
C ALA A 434 20.51 -16.57 -17.20
N LYS A 435 19.16 -16.61 -17.21
CA LYS A 435 18.36 -16.50 -18.43
C LYS A 435 18.67 -15.23 -19.22
N GLN A 436 18.92 -14.12 -18.52
CA GLN A 436 19.28 -12.87 -19.17
C GLN A 436 20.68 -12.92 -19.78
N VAL A 437 21.68 -13.53 -19.13
CA VAL A 437 23.02 -13.74 -19.74
C VAL A 437 22.92 -14.50 -21.06
N GLU A 438 22.06 -15.52 -21.13
CA GLU A 438 21.81 -16.26 -22.37
C GLU A 438 21.16 -15.40 -23.45
N ILE A 439 20.27 -14.48 -23.08
CA ILE A 439 19.65 -13.53 -24.01
C ILE A 439 20.71 -12.53 -24.53
N TYR A 440 21.56 -11.97 -23.66
CA TYR A 440 22.65 -11.07 -24.06
C TYR A 440 23.63 -11.72 -25.03
N LYS A 441 23.96 -13.00 -24.84
CA LYS A 441 24.86 -13.74 -25.73
C LYS A 441 24.27 -14.03 -27.11
N LYS A 442 22.94 -14.07 -27.25
CA LYS A 442 22.24 -14.39 -28.51
C LYS A 442 21.91 -13.14 -29.35
N ALA A 443 21.79 -11.98 -28.72
CA ALA A 443 21.51 -10.72 -29.41
C ALA A 443 22.83 -9.97 -29.67
N HIS A 444 23.26 -9.92 -30.93
CA HIS A 444 24.42 -9.10 -31.35
C HIS A 444 24.14 -7.58 -31.30
N ASP A 445 22.91 -7.16 -30.94
CA ASP A 445 22.54 -5.79 -30.61
C ASP A 445 22.15 -5.72 -29.13
N THR A 446 22.99 -5.09 -28.32
CA THR A 446 22.81 -4.93 -26.88
C THR A 446 21.70 -3.91 -26.58
N GLU A 447 20.57 -4.39 -26.08
CA GLU A 447 19.62 -3.51 -25.40
C GLU A 447 20.28 -2.96 -24.11
N LYS A 448 20.29 -1.63 -23.97
CA LYS A 448 20.83 -0.94 -22.81
C LYS A 448 20.03 -1.34 -21.57
N ALA A 449 20.65 -1.95 -20.58
CA ALA A 449 19.93 -2.48 -19.42
C ALA A 449 20.65 -2.22 -18.09
N ILE A 450 19.87 -1.95 -17.04
CA ILE A 450 20.35 -1.70 -15.68
C ILE A 450 19.62 -2.61 -14.71
N LYS A 451 20.35 -3.21 -13.78
CA LYS A 451 19.82 -4.08 -12.73
C LYS A 451 20.17 -3.49 -11.38
N ALA A 452 19.17 -3.27 -10.54
CA ALA A 452 19.36 -2.79 -9.18
C ALA A 452 18.96 -3.90 -8.19
N ILE A 453 19.93 -4.40 -7.41
CA ILE A 453 19.74 -5.49 -6.45
C ILE A 453 19.77 -4.92 -5.04
N LEU A 454 18.63 -4.97 -4.35
CA LEU A 454 18.46 -4.52 -2.97
C LEU A 454 18.68 -5.67 -1.99
N PHE A 455 19.38 -5.41 -0.89
CA PHE A 455 19.61 -6.39 0.18
C PHE A 455 19.42 -5.78 1.57
N PHE A 456 18.98 -6.62 2.51
CA PHE A 456 18.62 -6.24 3.88
C PHE A 456 19.48 -6.91 4.96
N SER A 457 20.44 -7.76 4.57
CA SER A 457 21.41 -8.37 5.47
C SER A 457 22.75 -8.64 4.79
N ALA A 458 23.80 -8.85 5.58
CA ALA A 458 25.12 -9.24 5.07
C ALA A 458 25.07 -10.59 4.32
N ASP A 459 24.25 -11.54 4.79
CA ASP A 459 24.06 -12.83 4.12
C ASP A 459 23.40 -12.67 2.75
N GLU A 460 22.42 -11.77 2.63
CA GLU A 460 21.78 -11.44 1.36
C GLU A 460 22.78 -10.79 0.40
N GLU A 461 23.60 -9.87 0.89
CA GLU A 461 24.69 -9.26 0.11
C GLU A 461 25.66 -10.32 -0.42
N ALA A 462 26.20 -11.16 0.46
CA ALA A 462 27.15 -12.20 0.12
C ALA A 462 26.56 -13.20 -0.89
N LYS A 463 25.32 -13.63 -0.67
CA LYS A 463 24.60 -14.52 -1.59
C LYS A 463 24.43 -13.88 -2.97
N ALA A 464 23.99 -12.63 -3.04
CA ALA A 464 23.78 -11.94 -4.31
C ALA A 464 25.09 -11.73 -5.07
N ARG A 465 26.16 -11.32 -4.38
CA ARG A 465 27.51 -11.18 -4.97
C ARG A 465 28.04 -12.51 -5.48
N LYS A 466 27.85 -13.60 -4.73
CA LYS A 466 28.23 -14.95 -5.17
C LYS A 466 27.50 -15.35 -6.45
N ILE A 467 26.18 -15.14 -6.52
CA ILE A 467 25.40 -15.42 -7.75
C ILE A 467 25.95 -14.64 -8.95
N ILE A 468 26.31 -13.36 -8.77
CA ILE A 468 26.90 -12.54 -9.83
C ILE A 468 28.26 -13.08 -10.27
N ALA A 469 29.11 -13.48 -9.32
CA ALA A 469 30.41 -14.08 -9.62
C ALA A 469 30.28 -15.44 -10.34
N ASP A 470 29.39 -16.32 -9.88
CA ASP A 470 29.12 -17.64 -10.47
C ASP A 470 28.61 -17.52 -11.93
N LEU A 471 27.95 -16.41 -12.27
CA LEU A 471 27.48 -16.11 -13.62
C LEU A 471 28.50 -15.34 -14.48
N GLY A 472 29.67 -14.99 -13.94
CA GLY A 472 30.71 -14.22 -14.63
C GLY A 472 30.34 -12.76 -14.90
N LEU A 473 29.50 -12.17 -14.04
CA LEU A 473 28.98 -10.80 -14.20
C LEU A 473 29.61 -9.78 -13.23
N SER A 474 30.72 -10.14 -12.57
CA SER A 474 31.34 -9.32 -11.52
C SER A 474 31.76 -7.93 -11.98
N ASP A 475 32.20 -7.80 -13.24
CA ASP A 475 32.68 -6.52 -13.80
C ASP A 475 31.56 -5.72 -14.49
N GLU A 476 30.30 -6.17 -14.41
CA GLU A 476 29.21 -5.52 -15.11
C GLU A 476 28.75 -4.23 -14.43
N LYS A 477 29.17 -3.11 -15.02
CA LYS A 477 28.93 -1.73 -14.53
C LYS A 477 27.45 -1.43 -14.21
N TYR A 478 26.53 -1.98 -15.00
CA TYR A 478 25.10 -1.70 -14.90
C TYR A 478 24.36 -2.64 -13.93
N ILE A 479 25.09 -3.44 -13.14
CA ILE A 479 24.56 -4.16 -11.98
C ILE A 479 24.89 -3.38 -10.71
N VAL A 480 23.87 -2.75 -10.13
CA VAL A 480 23.99 -1.88 -8.96
C VAL A 480 23.47 -2.60 -7.73
N PHE A 481 24.32 -2.75 -6.72
CA PHE A 481 23.92 -3.23 -5.40
C PHE A 481 23.48 -2.07 -4.53
N ILE A 482 22.34 -2.20 -3.85
CA ILE A 482 21.75 -1.18 -2.98
C ILE A 482 21.57 -1.76 -1.57
N ASP A 483 22.29 -1.17 -0.63
CA ASP A 483 22.39 -1.57 0.77
C ASP A 483 21.29 -0.93 1.62
N ALA A 484 20.18 -1.65 1.75
CA ALA A 484 19.04 -1.25 2.59
C ALA A 484 19.14 -1.82 4.01
N ARG A 485 20.31 -2.29 4.44
CA ARG A 485 20.54 -2.74 5.81
C ARG A 485 20.31 -1.63 6.82
N ARG A 486 19.80 -2.02 8.00
CA ARG A 486 19.66 -1.13 9.17
C ARG A 486 20.83 -1.25 10.14
N ASP A 487 21.43 -2.43 10.25
CA ASP A 487 22.46 -2.79 11.23
C ASP A 487 23.80 -2.09 10.99
N ASN A 488 24.03 -1.56 9.79
CA ASN A 488 25.27 -0.88 9.41
C ASN A 488 25.12 0.63 9.18
N LYS A 489 23.95 1.22 9.49
CA LYS A 489 23.69 2.66 9.34
C LYS A 489 23.84 3.32 10.71
N VAL A 490 25.09 3.61 11.07
CA VAL A 490 25.43 4.21 12.37
C VAL A 490 25.10 5.71 12.34
N SER A 491 24.41 6.20 13.38
CA SER A 491 24.19 7.63 13.58
C SER A 491 25.53 8.38 13.60
N ALA A 492 25.61 9.53 12.94
CA ALA A 492 26.79 10.39 12.98
C ALA A 492 27.23 10.75 14.42
N SER A 493 26.29 10.78 15.38
CA SER A 493 26.59 11.01 16.80
C SER A 493 27.20 9.83 17.54
N LYS A 494 27.21 8.63 16.95
CA LYS A 494 27.81 7.39 17.51
C LYS A 494 29.07 6.94 16.73
N ALA A 495 29.40 7.64 15.65
CA ALA A 495 30.54 7.35 14.80
C ALA A 495 31.78 8.23 15.10
N LEU A 496 31.69 9.07 16.14
CA LEU A 496 32.75 9.93 16.66
C LEU A 496 33.42 9.32 17.89
#